data_AF-A0A2S5R8E4-F1
#
_entry.id   AF-A0A2S5R8E4-F1
#
_cell.length_a   1.000
_cell.length_b   1.000
_cell.length_c   1.000
_cell.angle_alpha   90.00
_cell.angle_beta   90.00
_cell.angle_gamma   90.00
#
_symmetry.space_group_name_H-M   'P 1'
#
loop_
_entity.id
_entity.type
_entity.pdbx_description
1 polymer ?
#
loop_
_entity_poly.entity_id
_entity_poly.type
_entity_poly.pdbx_seq_one_letter_code
_entity_poly.pdbx_strand_id
1 'polypeptide(L)'
;MLDSTMIFFYPHAAGARKKYSNGTQEQALEHSEGSFNTKIHAVWDTLGTPIKFILSPVQCSDYTKALDLIENFDFKTLLADKGYDADDIVHYTGTLYWQQ
;
A
#
# COMPACT_ATOMS: atom_id res chain seq x y z
N MET A 1 12.31 1.83 3.41
CA MET A 1 11.82 2.50 2.19
C MET A 1 10.36 2.14 1.99
N LEU A 2 9.48 3.11 1.70
CA LEU A 2 8.09 2.87 1.32
C LEU A 2 7.94 3.05 -0.18
N ASP A 3 7.30 2.09 -0.81
CA ASP A 3 6.93 2.15 -2.21
C ASP A 3 5.57 1.50 -2.41
N SER A 4 4.86 1.92 -3.45
CA SER A 4 3.63 1.28 -3.87
C SER A 4 3.58 1.09 -5.36
N THR A 5 3.04 -0.05 -5.78
CA THR A 5 2.83 -0.37 -7.18
C THR A 5 1.42 -0.89 -7.41
N MET A 6 0.86 -0.57 -8.57
CA MET A 6 -0.45 -1.06 -8.99
C MET A 6 -0.27 -2.29 -9.88
N ILE A 7 -1.07 -3.32 -9.61
CA ILE A 7 -1.10 -4.52 -10.45
C ILE A 7 -2.52 -4.81 -10.94
N PHE A 8 -2.59 -5.40 -12.13
CA PHE A 8 -3.83 -5.87 -12.74
C PHE A 8 -3.89 -7.39 -12.70
N PHE A 9 -5.08 -7.93 -12.48
CA PHE A 9 -5.35 -9.34 -12.48
C PHE A 9 -6.39 -9.71 -13.53
N TYR A 10 -6.33 -10.96 -13.96
CA TYR A 10 -7.38 -11.58 -14.75
C TYR A 10 -8.70 -11.63 -13.95
N PRO A 11 -9.86 -11.61 -14.63
CA PRO A 11 -11.18 -11.69 -13.99
C PRO A 11 -11.36 -12.91 -13.07
N HIS A 12 -10.64 -14.01 -13.35
CA HIS A 12 -10.67 -15.23 -12.55
C HIS A 12 -9.85 -15.16 -11.25
N ALA A 13 -9.09 -14.09 -11.03
CA ALA A 13 -8.33 -13.91 -9.79
C ALA A 13 -9.21 -13.47 -8.61
N ALA A 14 -10.40 -12.91 -8.88
CA ALA A 14 -11.36 -12.60 -7.83
C ALA A 14 -12.01 -13.90 -7.32
N GLY A 15 -11.80 -14.20 -6.04
CA GLY A 15 -12.46 -15.33 -5.38
C GLY A 15 -14.00 -15.20 -5.37
N ALA A 16 -14.69 -16.28 -5.04
CA ALA A 16 -16.15 -16.29 -4.98
C ALA A 16 -16.68 -15.22 -4.01
N ARG A 17 -17.66 -14.42 -4.47
CA ARG A 17 -18.33 -13.42 -3.61
C ARG A 17 -19.00 -14.11 -2.44
N LYS A 18 -18.64 -13.74 -1.20
CA LYS A 18 -19.37 -14.19 0.00
C LYS A 18 -20.73 -13.49 0.04
N LYS A 19 -21.76 -14.26 0.39
CA LYS A 19 -23.19 -13.85 0.35
C LYS A 19 -23.54 -12.67 1.26
N TYR A 20 -22.66 -12.34 2.21
CA TYR A 20 -22.82 -11.28 3.21
C TYR A 20 -21.55 -10.43 3.40
N SER A 21 -20.65 -10.40 2.40
CA SER A 21 -19.46 -9.55 2.44
C SER A 21 -19.62 -8.35 1.50
N ASN A 22 -18.83 -7.31 1.73
CA ASN A 22 -18.76 -6.12 0.85
C ASN A 22 -18.07 -6.42 -0.50
N GLY A 23 -18.12 -7.67 -0.98
CA GLY A 23 -17.60 -8.11 -2.26
C GLY A 23 -16.10 -7.88 -2.42
N THR A 24 -15.73 -7.29 -3.56
CA THR A 24 -14.36 -7.05 -4.00
C THR A 24 -13.58 -6.04 -3.16
N GLN A 25 -14.27 -5.12 -2.45
CA GLN A 25 -13.61 -4.14 -1.59
C GLN A 25 -12.91 -4.78 -0.38
N GLU A 26 -13.49 -5.84 0.20
CA GLU A 26 -12.83 -6.63 1.25
C GLU A 26 -11.61 -7.40 0.74
N GLN A 27 -11.53 -7.64 -0.57
CA GLN A 27 -10.41 -8.33 -1.21
C GLN A 27 -9.34 -7.36 -1.69
N ALA A 28 -9.44 -6.07 -1.36
CA ALA A 28 -8.60 -5.00 -1.88
C ALA A 28 -8.61 -4.90 -3.42
N LEU A 29 -9.68 -5.38 -4.07
CA LEU A 29 -9.82 -5.37 -5.51
C LEU A 29 -10.75 -4.25 -5.96
N GLU A 30 -10.37 -3.55 -7.02
CA GLU A 30 -11.25 -2.67 -7.78
C GLU A 30 -11.48 -3.19 -9.18
N HIS A 31 -12.64 -2.87 -9.74
CA HIS A 31 -12.98 -3.20 -11.12
C HIS A 31 -12.35 -2.16 -12.06
N SER A 32 -11.58 -2.64 -13.04
CA SER A 32 -11.25 -1.91 -14.26
C SER A 32 -11.95 -2.57 -15.45
N GLU A 33 -12.13 -1.84 -16.55
CA GLU A 33 -12.75 -2.34 -17.79
C GLU A 33 -12.18 -3.71 -18.19
N GLY A 34 -12.93 -4.79 -17.89
CA GLY A 34 -12.55 -6.18 -18.17
C GLY A 34 -11.52 -6.84 -17.25
N SER A 35 -11.09 -6.22 -16.15
CA SER A 35 -10.07 -6.75 -15.23
C SER A 35 -10.28 -6.32 -13.78
N PHE A 36 -9.52 -6.90 -12.85
CA PHE A 36 -9.42 -6.40 -11.48
C PHE A 36 -8.07 -5.73 -11.29
N ASN A 37 -7.99 -4.75 -10.39
CA ASN A 37 -6.74 -4.13 -10.01
C ASN A 37 -6.64 -3.98 -8.48
N THR A 38 -5.40 -3.92 -7.98
CA THR A 38 -5.08 -3.64 -6.58
C THR A 38 -3.78 -2.84 -6.52
N LYS A 39 -3.56 -2.17 -5.41
CA LYS A 39 -2.29 -1.54 -5.09
C LYS A 39 -1.58 -2.36 -4.01
N ILE A 40 -0.31 -2.66 -4.24
CA ILE A 40 0.58 -3.24 -3.24
C ILE A 40 1.40 -2.11 -2.66
N HIS A 41 1.27 -1.86 -1.37
CA HIS A 41 2.15 -0.98 -0.61
C HIS A 41 3.13 -1.83 0.18
N ALA A 42 4.42 -1.53 0.14
CA ALA A 42 5.43 -2.31 0.82
C ALA A 42 6.44 -1.42 1.55
N VAL A 43 6.87 -1.88 2.73
CA VAL A 43 8.04 -1.37 3.43
C VAL A 43 9.21 -2.32 3.20
N TRP A 44 10.33 -1.73 2.80
CA TRP A 44 11.58 -2.42 2.51
C TRP A 44 12.65 -2.04 3.52
N ASP A 45 13.47 -3.01 3.89
CA ASP A 45 14.69 -2.79 4.66
C ASP A 45 15.79 -2.11 3.82
N THR A 46 16.88 -1.72 4.46
CA THR A 46 18.06 -1.11 3.83
C THR A 46 18.77 -1.97 2.79
N LEU A 47 18.63 -3.29 2.86
CA LEU A 47 19.21 -4.28 1.94
C LEU A 47 18.30 -4.58 0.75
N GLY A 48 17.11 -3.99 0.69
CA GLY A 48 16.14 -4.28 -0.36
C GLY A 48 15.39 -5.58 -0.13
N THR A 49 15.07 -5.91 1.12
CA THR A 49 14.14 -6.99 1.48
C THR A 49 12.79 -6.40 1.89
N PRO A 50 11.66 -6.85 1.30
CA PRO A 50 10.34 -6.39 1.74
C PRO A 50 10.02 -7.01 3.12
N ILE A 51 9.73 -6.17 4.10
CA ILE A 51 9.46 -6.59 5.49
C ILE A 51 7.96 -6.79 5.70
N LYS A 52 7.14 -5.87 5.18
CA LYS A 52 5.68 -5.90 5.33
C LYS A 52 5.05 -5.28 4.09
N PHE A 53 3.90 -5.83 3.69
CA PHE A 53 3.09 -5.27 2.61
C PHE A 53 1.61 -5.27 2.97
N ILE A 54 0.88 -4.32 2.39
CA ILE A 54 -0.56 -4.16 2.54
C ILE A 54 -1.16 -4.03 1.15
N LEU A 55 -2.26 -4.73 0.91
CA LEU A 55 -3.04 -4.59 -0.31
C LEU A 55 -4.15 -3.56 -0.08
N SER A 56 -4.37 -2.69 -1.05
CA SER A 56 -5.49 -1.75 -1.02
C SER A 56 -6.17 -1.64 -2.39
N PRO A 57 -7.45 -1.25 -2.40
CA PRO A 57 -8.09 -0.77 -3.62
C PRO A 57 -7.28 0.38 -4.26
N VAL A 58 -7.18 0.43 -5.59
CA VAL A 58 -6.31 1.41 -6.28
C VAL A 58 -6.70 2.87 -6.03
N GLN A 59 -7.97 3.19 -5.79
CA GLN A 59 -8.41 4.54 -5.43
C GLN A 59 -7.89 4.97 -4.05
N CYS A 60 -7.42 4.04 -3.21
CA CYS A 60 -6.84 4.37 -1.92
C CYS A 60 -5.52 5.12 -2.12
N SER A 61 -5.43 6.26 -1.44
CA SER A 61 -4.23 7.07 -1.42
C SER A 61 -3.14 6.41 -0.57
N ASP A 62 -1.88 6.55 -1.00
CA ASP A 62 -0.74 5.82 -0.45
C ASP A 62 -0.44 6.22 1.00
N TYR A 63 -0.57 7.51 1.33
CA TYR A 63 -0.38 8.00 2.69
C TYR A 63 -1.28 7.29 3.71
N THR A 64 -2.48 6.84 3.32
CA THR A 64 -3.42 6.18 4.25
C THR A 64 -2.91 4.83 4.77
N LYS A 65 -1.92 4.23 4.09
CA LYS A 65 -1.29 2.95 4.47
C LYS A 65 0.09 3.13 5.08
N ALA A 66 0.62 4.35 5.10
CA ALA A 66 1.98 4.63 5.57
C ALA A 66 2.18 4.24 7.03
N LEU A 67 1.31 4.74 7.92
CA LEU A 67 1.40 4.49 9.36
C LEU A 67 1.29 3.00 9.65
N ASP A 68 0.30 2.32 9.05
CA ASP A 68 0.13 0.87 9.17
C ASP A 68 1.40 0.10 8.74
N LEU A 69 2.12 0.58 7.72
CA LEU A 69 3.34 -0.07 7.23
C LEU A 69 4.54 0.14 8.15
N ILE A 70 4.64 1.30 8.83
CA ILE A 70 5.81 1.66 9.65
C ILE A 70 5.59 1.48 11.15
N GLU A 71 4.35 1.19 11.57
CA GLU A 71 4.02 0.93 12.97
C GLU A 71 4.87 -0.22 13.53
N ASN A 72 5.42 -0.03 14.72
CA ASN A 72 6.27 -0.98 15.44
C ASN A 72 7.65 -1.26 14.80
N PHE A 73 8.08 -0.48 13.82
CA PHE A 73 9.46 -0.54 13.31
C PHE A 73 10.34 0.54 13.95
N ASP A 74 11.53 0.13 14.40
CA ASP A 74 12.59 1.05 14.79
C ASP A 74 13.41 1.39 13.54
N PHE A 75 13.38 2.66 13.13
CA PHE A 75 14.14 3.15 11.98
C PHE A 75 14.66 4.57 12.26
N LYS A 76 15.87 4.85 11.77
CA LYS A 76 16.48 6.18 11.87
C LYS A 76 16.00 7.14 10.77
N THR A 77 15.63 6.59 9.62
CA THR A 77 15.31 7.37 8.43
C THR A 77 14.32 6.61 7.58
N LEU A 78 13.29 7.31 7.09
CA LEU A 78 12.33 6.77 6.14
C LEU A 78 12.55 7.42 4.77
N LEU A 79 12.75 6.57 3.75
CA LEU A 79 12.71 6.96 2.35
C LEU A 79 11.34 6.56 1.80
N ALA A 80 10.61 7.47 1.17
CA ALA A 80 9.29 7.17 0.62
C ALA A 80 9.04 7.90 -0.71
N ASP A 81 8.11 7.37 -1.51
CA ASP A 81 7.55 8.11 -2.64
C ASP A 81 6.77 9.36 -2.16
N LYS A 82 6.64 10.37 -3.02
CA LYS A 82 5.90 11.60 -2.73
C LYS A 82 4.42 11.34 -2.40
N GLY A 83 3.82 10.25 -2.88
CA GLY A 83 2.47 9.83 -2.50
C GLY A 83 2.28 9.58 -0.99
N TYR A 84 3.37 9.46 -0.23
CA TYR A 84 3.40 9.33 1.22
C TYR A 84 3.64 10.66 1.95
N ASP A 85 3.60 11.80 1.25
CA ASP A 85 3.76 13.12 1.83
C ASP A 85 2.50 13.59 2.55
N ALA A 86 2.43 13.28 3.85
CA ALA A 86 1.42 13.80 4.76
C ALA A 86 2.07 14.25 6.08
N ASP A 87 1.56 15.35 6.64
CA ASP A 87 2.04 15.92 7.91
C ASP A 87 2.08 14.89 9.04
N ASP A 88 1.08 14.00 9.12
CA ASP A 88 1.01 12.95 10.13
C ASP A 88 2.20 11.99 10.05
N ILE A 89 2.65 11.66 8.83
CA ILE A 89 3.76 10.75 8.57
C ILE A 89 5.09 11.47 8.86
N VAL A 90 5.21 12.73 8.46
CA VAL A 90 6.39 13.56 8.76
C VAL A 90 6.55 13.73 10.26
N HIS A 91 5.45 13.99 10.99
CA HIS A 91 5.46 14.11 12.44
C HIS A 91 5.85 12.80 13.12
N TYR A 92 5.28 11.67 12.68
CA TYR A 92 5.58 10.36 13.25
C TYR A 92 7.06 9.97 13.05
N THR A 93 7.62 10.26 11.88
CA THR A 93 8.98 9.83 11.51
C THR A 93 10.07 10.79 11.98
N GLY A 94 9.76 12.08 12.17
CA GLY A 94 10.70 13.14 12.51
C GLY A 94 11.73 13.47 11.40
N THR A 95 11.97 12.56 10.46
CA THR A 95 12.84 12.76 9.29
C THR A 95 12.37 11.87 8.13
N LEU A 96 11.80 12.49 7.10
CA LEU A 96 11.30 11.85 5.88
C LEU A 96 12.05 12.40 4.67
N TYR A 97 12.57 11.50 3.82
CA TYR A 97 13.18 11.84 2.54
C TYR A 97 12.35 11.29 1.39
N TRP A 98 12.25 12.07 0.32
CA TRP A 98 11.58 11.71 -0.91
C TRP A 98 12.53 10.98 -1.87
N GLN A 99 12.03 9.96 -2.57
CA GLN A 99 12.67 9.56 -3.82
C GLN A 99 12.44 10.63 -4.89
N GLN A 100 13.48 10.90 -5.70
CA GLN A 100 13.46 11.86 -6.82
C GLN A 100 12.77 11.27 -8.05
#